data_AF-A0A8B6D834-F1
#
_entry.id   AF-A0A8B6D834-F1
#
_cell.length_a   1.000
_cell.length_b   1.000
_cell.length_c   1.000
_cell.angle_alpha   90.00
_cell.angle_beta   90.00
_cell.angle_gamma   90.00
#
_symmetry.space_group_name_H-M   'P 1'
#
loop_
_entity.id
_entity.type
_entity.pdbx_description
1 polymer ?
#
loop_
_entity_poly.entity_id
_entity_poly.type
_entity_poly.pdbx_seq_one_letter_code
_entity_poly.pdbx_strand_id
1 'polypeptide(L)'
;MVTSGFLAVYLLSVLTVTVCTKDDDKTVFSGKIMPFERYKRLFVEHRRIQLEAVKSLQGFDDNTRKYKLVDVMLQKLFLVLGEAKQNLTQWGFVPGTDPFPENETVREAFSKVVENTAMFGDLVLRLPDVVHGLFDKNTEWNSLMGWCVWFSIESKVFDGGSEKLLNL
;
A
#
# COMPACT_ATOMS: atom_id res chain seq x y z
N MET A 1 12.88 -19.71 -18.64
CA MET A 1 11.39 -19.70 -18.59
C MET A 1 10.80 -19.88 -17.18
N VAL A 2 11.62 -20.02 -16.13
CA VAL A 2 11.13 -20.26 -14.75
C VAL A 2 11.04 -18.96 -13.92
N THR A 3 11.71 -17.88 -14.32
CA THR A 3 11.81 -16.63 -13.55
C THR A 3 10.51 -15.80 -13.52
N SER A 4 9.68 -15.84 -14.56
CA SER A 4 8.48 -15.00 -14.66
C SER A 4 7.36 -15.42 -13.68
N GLY A 5 7.25 -16.72 -13.37
CA GLY A 5 6.25 -17.22 -12.42
C GLY A 5 6.55 -16.80 -10.98
N PHE A 6 7.82 -16.84 -10.58
CA PHE A 6 8.25 -16.38 -9.26
C PHE A 6 8.03 -14.88 -9.07
N LEU A 7 8.21 -14.07 -10.11
CA LEU A 7 7.99 -12.63 -10.04
C LEU A 7 6.52 -12.28 -9.80
N ALA A 8 5.59 -12.96 -10.48
CA ALA A 8 4.15 -12.74 -10.29
C ALA A 8 3.69 -13.14 -8.89
N VAL A 9 4.15 -14.28 -8.37
CA VAL A 9 3.84 -14.74 -7.00
C VAL A 9 4.42 -13.77 -5.97
N TYR A 10 5.63 -13.28 -6.19
CA TYR A 10 6.28 -12.30 -5.33
C TYR A 10 5.56 -10.95 -5.32
N LEU A 11 5.13 -10.43 -6.47
CA LEU A 11 4.38 -9.18 -6.56
C LEU A 11 3.01 -9.28 -5.89
N LEU A 12 2.33 -10.42 -6.04
CA LEU A 12 1.04 -10.65 -5.40
C LEU A 12 1.16 -10.88 -3.90
N SER A 13 2.28 -11.42 -3.40
CA SER A 13 2.51 -11.55 -1.96
C SER A 13 2.78 -10.20 -1.32
N VAL A 14 3.49 -9.30 -2.02
CA VAL A 14 3.74 -7.92 -1.57
C VAL A 14 2.45 -7.13 -1.32
N LEU A 15 1.38 -7.38 -2.09
CA LEU A 15 0.05 -6.76 -1.88
C LEU A 15 -0.66 -7.23 -0.60
N THR A 16 -0.28 -8.40 -0.06
CA THR A 16 -0.90 -9.00 1.13
C THR A 16 -0.07 -8.90 2.39
N VAL A 17 1.24 -8.69 2.25
CA VAL A 17 2.10 -8.43 3.41
C VAL A 17 1.70 -7.08 3.95
N THR A 18 1.08 -7.07 5.12
CA THR A 18 0.80 -5.86 5.88
C THR A 18 1.93 -5.70 6.89
N VAL A 19 2.40 -4.48 7.16
CA VAL A 19 3.30 -4.23 8.29
C VAL A 19 2.55 -4.57 9.58
N CYS A 20 2.67 -5.82 10.01
CA CYS A 20 2.27 -6.26 11.34
C CYS A 20 3.43 -5.95 12.28
N THR A 21 3.21 -5.05 13.24
CA THR A 21 4.13 -4.82 14.36
C THR A 21 4.10 -6.04 15.28
N LYS A 22 4.68 -7.17 14.88
CA LYS A 22 5.07 -8.21 15.84
C LYS A 22 6.28 -7.70 16.60
N ASP A 23 6.27 -7.88 17.92
CA ASP A 23 7.20 -7.29 18.89
C ASP A 23 8.64 -7.82 18.85
N ASP A 24 9.13 -8.23 17.68
CA ASP A 24 10.46 -8.79 17.52
C ASP A 24 11.39 -7.80 16.81
N ASP A 25 11.76 -6.71 17.49
CA ASP A 25 13.06 -6.10 17.25
C ASP A 25 13.60 -5.44 18.52
N LYS A 26 14.68 -6.02 19.06
CA LYS A 26 15.45 -5.46 20.17
C LYS A 26 16.49 -4.50 19.61
N THR A 27 16.06 -3.34 19.11
CA THR A 27 16.95 -2.20 18.89
C THR A 27 16.81 -1.24 20.06
N VAL A 28 17.68 -1.45 21.05
CA VAL A 28 17.86 -0.56 22.21
C VAL A 28 18.41 0.78 21.70
N PHE A 29 17.56 1.80 21.67
CA PHE A 29 17.97 3.19 21.81
C PHE A 29 17.06 3.84 22.86
N SER A 30 17.68 4.38 23.89
CA SER A 30 17.05 5.00 25.06
C SER A 30 16.03 6.07 24.65
N GLY A 31 14.78 5.88 25.06
CA GLY A 31 13.62 6.75 24.76
C GLY A 31 12.43 5.92 24.26
N LYS A 32 11.29 5.97 24.95
CA LYS A 32 10.08 5.20 24.58
C LYS A 32 9.56 5.69 23.22
N ILE A 33 9.90 4.98 22.13
CA ILE A 33 9.43 5.35 20.79
C ILE A 33 7.92 5.12 20.73
N MET A 34 7.17 6.16 20.35
CA MET A 34 5.71 6.08 20.24
C MET A 34 5.33 5.02 19.19
N PRO A 35 4.27 4.21 19.41
CA PRO A 35 3.88 3.12 18.50
C PRO A 35 3.73 3.56 17.04
N PHE A 36 3.21 4.77 16.81
CA PHE A 36 3.04 5.33 15.48
C PHE A 36 4.36 5.64 14.77
N GLU A 37 5.36 6.16 15.49
CA GLU A 37 6.69 6.44 14.93
C GLU A 37 7.45 5.15 14.58
N ARG A 38 7.24 4.09 15.38
CA ARG A 38 7.74 2.75 15.03
C ARG A 38 7.09 2.24 13.75
N TYR A 39 5.77 2.38 13.64
CA TYR A 39 5.02 2.02 12.45
C TYR A 39 5.53 2.75 11.20
N LYS A 40 5.70 4.09 11.25
CA LYS A 40 6.22 4.88 10.13
C LYS A 40 7.57 4.39 9.61
N ARG A 41 8.49 4.01 10.51
CA ARG A 41 9.81 3.49 10.11
C ARG A 41 9.71 2.15 9.38
N LEU A 42 8.88 1.24 9.88
CA LEU A 42 8.64 -0.06 9.22
C LEU A 42 7.92 0.12 7.88
N PHE A 43 6.97 1.06 7.83
CA PHE A 43 6.28 1.43 6.61
C PHE A 43 7.27 1.86 5.53
N VAL A 44 8.22 2.77 5.82
CA VAL A 44 9.22 3.23 4.84
C VAL A 44 10.07 2.07 4.31
N GLU A 45 10.53 1.16 5.17
CA GLU A 45 11.32 0.00 4.71
C GLU A 45 10.50 -0.94 3.84
N HIS A 46 9.24 -1.21 4.22
CA HIS A 46 8.36 -2.04 3.40
C HIS A 46 8.15 -1.41 2.02
N ARG A 47 7.90 -0.10 1.97
CA ARG A 47 7.71 0.65 0.73
C ARG A 47 8.92 0.58 -0.20
N ARG A 48 10.15 0.55 0.32
CA ARG A 48 11.35 0.36 -0.48
C ARG A 48 11.32 -0.97 -1.25
N ILE A 49 10.87 -2.04 -0.59
CA ILE A 49 10.74 -3.38 -1.19
C ILE A 49 9.62 -3.39 -2.23
N GLN A 50 8.45 -2.83 -1.90
CA GLN A 50 7.32 -2.75 -2.84
C GLN A 50 7.69 -1.98 -4.10
N LEU A 51 8.35 -0.83 -3.95
CA LEU A 51 8.77 0.03 -5.05
C LEU A 51 9.71 -0.69 -6.01
N GLU A 52 10.64 -1.48 -5.49
CA GLU A 52 11.58 -2.26 -6.29
C GLU A 52 10.87 -3.37 -7.07
N ALA A 53 9.86 -4.00 -6.44
CA ALA A 53 9.01 -4.96 -7.11
C ALA A 53 8.25 -4.29 -8.28
N VAL A 54 7.65 -3.12 -8.08
CA VAL A 54 6.97 -2.38 -9.15
C VAL A 54 7.94 -1.95 -10.26
N LYS A 55 9.16 -1.52 -9.95
CA LYS A 55 10.19 -1.20 -10.97
C LYS A 55 10.49 -2.37 -11.88
N SER A 56 10.57 -3.58 -11.33
CA SER A 56 10.86 -4.78 -12.12
C SER A 56 9.84 -5.03 -13.25
N LEU A 57 8.61 -4.51 -13.10
CA LEU A 57 7.56 -4.59 -14.14
C LEU A 57 7.86 -3.72 -15.36
N GLN A 58 8.61 -2.63 -15.20
CA GLN A 58 8.93 -1.73 -16.32
C GLN A 58 9.84 -2.43 -17.34
N GLY A 59 10.76 -3.28 -16.87
CA GLY A 59 11.66 -4.08 -17.71
C GLY A 59 11.05 -5.38 -18.24
N PHE A 60 9.73 -5.58 -18.11
CA PHE A 60 9.07 -6.80 -18.59
C PHE A 60 8.72 -6.67 -20.08
N ASP A 61 9.44 -7.41 -20.92
CA ASP A 61 9.39 -7.32 -22.40
C ASP A 61 8.03 -7.72 -23.00
N ASP A 62 7.30 -8.62 -22.34
CA ASP A 62 6.00 -9.10 -22.83
C ASP A 62 4.87 -8.17 -22.38
N ASN A 63 4.54 -7.19 -23.23
CA ASN A 63 3.50 -6.21 -22.96
C ASN A 63 2.12 -6.83 -22.67
N THR A 64 1.75 -7.92 -23.34
CA THR A 64 0.45 -8.58 -23.13
C THR A 64 0.39 -9.20 -21.74
N ARG A 65 1.46 -9.89 -21.33
CA ARG A 65 1.54 -10.48 -19.99
C ARG A 65 1.69 -9.41 -18.90
N LYS A 66 2.45 -8.35 -19.15
CA LYS A 66 2.56 -7.19 -18.25
C LYS A 66 1.18 -6.59 -17.98
N TYR A 67 0.39 -6.37 -19.03
CA TYR A 67 -0.97 -5.84 -18.89
C TYR A 67 -1.85 -6.76 -18.03
N LYS A 68 -1.87 -8.07 -18.31
CA LYS A 68 -2.62 -9.05 -17.51
C LYS A 68 -2.17 -9.11 -16.06
N LEU A 69 -0.86 -9.01 -15.81
CA LEU A 69 -0.32 -9.02 -14.46
C LEU A 69 -0.76 -7.77 -13.69
N VAL A 70 -0.64 -6.59 -14.30
CA VAL A 70 -1.08 -5.32 -13.70
C VAL A 70 -2.59 -5.33 -13.46
N ASP A 71 -3.39 -5.88 -14.37
CA ASP A 71 -4.83 -6.06 -14.18
C ASP A 71 -5.14 -6.89 -12.93
N VAL A 72 -4.55 -8.08 -12.79
CA VAL A 72 -4.73 -8.92 -11.58
C VAL A 72 -4.25 -8.19 -10.32
N MET A 73 -3.16 -7.43 -10.40
CA MET A 73 -2.66 -6.64 -9.27
C MET A 73 -3.65 -5.55 -8.87
N LEU A 74 -4.20 -4.79 -9.82
CA LEU A 74 -5.19 -3.74 -9.53
C LEU A 74 -6.49 -4.33 -8.97
N GLN A 75 -7.00 -5.43 -9.55
CA GLN A 75 -8.19 -6.12 -9.03
C GLN A 75 -8.00 -6.51 -7.56
N LYS A 76 -6.85 -7.10 -7.22
CA LYS A 76 -6.52 -7.49 -5.85
C LYS A 76 -6.33 -6.28 -4.93
N LEU A 77 -5.66 -5.24 -5.41
CA LEU A 77 -5.40 -4.00 -4.67
C LEU A 77 -6.72 -3.34 -4.26
N PHE A 78 -7.65 -3.19 -5.20
CA PHE A 78 -8.95 -2.56 -4.92
C PHE A 78 -9.86 -3.43 -4.06
N LEU A 79 -9.79 -4.75 -4.18
CA LEU A 79 -10.47 -5.67 -3.25
C LEU A 79 -9.98 -5.45 -1.81
N VAL A 80 -8.66 -5.46 -1.59
CA VAL A 80 -8.05 -5.26 -0.27
C VAL A 80 -8.39 -3.88 0.30
N LEU A 81 -8.37 -2.83 -0.53
CA LEU A 81 -8.76 -1.47 -0.11
C LEU A 81 -10.24 -1.40 0.31
N GLY A 82 -11.13 -2.07 -0.43
CA GLY A 82 -12.56 -2.12 -0.12
C GLY A 82 -12.83 -2.79 1.22
N GLU A 83 -12.23 -3.95 1.46
CA GLU A 83 -12.32 -4.69 2.73
C GLU A 83 -11.75 -3.87 3.89
N ALA A 84 -10.59 -3.23 3.70
CA ALA A 84 -9.96 -2.41 4.73
C ALA A 84 -10.81 -1.18 5.09
N LYS A 85 -11.35 -0.47 4.08
CA LYS A 85 -12.28 0.64 4.29
C LYS A 85 -13.52 0.22 5.07
N GLN A 86 -14.11 -0.92 4.70
CA GLN A 86 -15.29 -1.46 5.39
C GLN A 86 -14.97 -1.74 6.86
N ASN A 87 -13.84 -2.41 7.15
CA ASN A 87 -13.42 -2.70 8.51
C ASN A 87 -13.21 -1.42 9.32
N LEU A 88 -12.47 -0.43 8.81
CA LEU A 88 -12.25 0.83 9.51
C LEU A 88 -13.57 1.57 9.80
N THR A 89 -14.49 1.57 8.83
CA THR A 89 -15.81 2.21 8.98
C THR A 89 -16.65 1.49 10.04
N GLN A 90 -16.65 0.15 10.05
CA GLN A 90 -17.38 -0.65 11.05
C GLN A 90 -16.86 -0.43 12.48
N TRP A 91 -15.55 -0.25 12.63
CA TRP A 91 -14.92 0.07 13.91
C TRP A 91 -15.04 1.55 14.30
N GLY A 92 -15.58 2.39 13.42
CA GLY A 92 -15.74 3.83 13.67
C GLY A 92 -14.43 4.60 13.76
N PHE A 93 -13.34 4.08 13.17
CA PHE A 93 -12.03 4.72 13.24
C PHE A 93 -11.95 5.95 12.33
N VAL A 94 -11.49 7.07 12.88
CA VAL A 94 -11.33 8.36 12.18
C VAL A 94 -9.84 8.74 12.15
N PRO A 95 -9.20 8.74 10.96
CA PRO A 95 -7.80 9.15 10.86
C PRO A 95 -7.61 10.61 11.31
N GLY A 96 -6.43 10.94 11.85
CA GLY A 96 -6.07 12.29 12.31
C GLY A 96 -6.71 12.73 13.63
N THR A 97 -7.90 12.22 13.95
CA THR A 97 -8.59 12.46 15.23
C THR A 97 -8.28 11.37 16.25
N ASP A 98 -8.43 10.10 15.84
CA ASP A 98 -8.17 8.97 16.73
C ASP A 98 -6.67 8.70 16.86
N PRO A 99 -6.19 8.24 18.03
CA PRO A 99 -4.82 7.79 18.19
C PRO A 99 -4.54 6.56 17.33
N PHE A 100 -3.26 6.29 17.06
CA PHE A 100 -2.86 5.12 16.29
C PHE A 100 -3.43 3.82 16.91
N PRO A 101 -4.04 2.91 16.12
CA PRO A 101 -4.82 1.81 16.68
C PRO A 101 -4.00 0.81 17.50
N GLU A 102 -4.45 0.55 18.74
CA GLU A 102 -3.92 -0.54 19.57
C GLU A 102 -4.46 -1.91 19.12
N ASN A 103 -5.74 -1.95 18.73
CA ASN A 103 -6.39 -3.15 18.21
C ASN A 103 -5.74 -3.59 16.90
N GLU A 104 -5.32 -4.86 16.85
CA GLU A 104 -4.61 -5.42 15.71
C GLU A 104 -5.43 -5.40 14.42
N THR A 105 -6.74 -5.66 14.49
CA THR A 105 -7.63 -5.66 13.31
C THR A 105 -7.74 -4.27 12.70
N VAL A 106 -7.93 -3.25 13.54
CA VAL A 106 -8.02 -1.85 13.10
C VAL A 106 -6.66 -1.39 12.56
N ARG A 107 -5.56 -1.76 13.22
CA ARG A 107 -4.20 -1.46 12.78
C ARG A 107 -3.88 -2.12 11.43
N GLU A 108 -4.25 -3.38 11.23
CA GLU A 108 -4.04 -4.08 9.97
C GLU A 108 -4.85 -3.42 8.84
N ALA A 109 -6.11 -3.07 9.08
CA ALA A 109 -6.93 -2.36 8.11
C ALA A 109 -6.35 -0.97 7.79
N PHE A 110 -5.88 -0.23 8.79
CA PHE A 110 -5.17 1.03 8.62
C PHE A 110 -3.95 0.88 7.71
N SER A 111 -3.09 -0.10 8.01
CA SER A 111 -1.88 -0.38 7.24
C SER A 111 -2.20 -0.77 5.80
N LYS A 112 -3.23 -1.61 5.59
CA LYS A 112 -3.70 -1.99 4.26
C LYS A 112 -4.09 -0.77 3.43
N VAL A 113 -4.81 0.20 4.02
CA VAL A 113 -5.20 1.42 3.30
C VAL A 113 -3.96 2.20 2.86
N VAL A 114 -3.08 2.57 3.79
CA VAL A 114 -1.96 3.48 3.47
C VAL A 114 -0.92 2.82 2.56
N GLU A 115 -0.63 1.53 2.75
CA GLU A 115 0.35 0.80 1.93
C GLU A 115 -0.16 0.57 0.51
N ASN A 116 -1.41 0.10 0.34
CA ASN A 116 -1.96 -0.13 -1.00
C ASN A 116 -2.22 1.17 -1.75
N THR A 117 -2.56 2.27 -1.05
CA THR A 117 -2.66 3.60 -1.67
C THR A 117 -1.31 4.05 -2.23
N ALA A 118 -0.25 3.90 -1.46
CA ALA A 118 1.09 4.27 -1.91
C ALA A 118 1.59 3.37 -3.05
N MET A 119 1.30 2.06 -3.00
CA MET A 119 1.63 1.13 -4.08
C MET A 119 0.86 1.43 -5.38
N PHE A 120 -0.41 1.83 -5.28
CA PHE A 120 -1.16 2.31 -6.43
C PHE A 120 -0.49 3.53 -7.06
N GLY A 121 -0.03 4.49 -6.24
CA GLY A 121 0.76 5.63 -6.71
C GLY A 121 2.00 5.20 -7.51
N ASP A 122 2.76 4.22 -7.01
CA ASP A 122 3.92 3.70 -7.75
C ASP A 122 3.54 3.10 -9.11
N LEU A 123 2.42 2.38 -9.16
CA LEU A 123 1.92 1.76 -10.39
C LEU A 123 1.54 2.84 -11.41
N VAL A 124 0.80 3.87 -11.00
CA VAL A 124 0.43 5.01 -11.87
C VAL A 124 1.67 5.70 -12.43
N LEU A 125 2.65 6.00 -11.58
CA LEU A 125 3.86 6.73 -12.00
C LEU A 125 4.78 5.91 -12.92
N ARG A 126 4.82 4.59 -12.74
CA ARG A 126 5.76 3.71 -13.45
C ARG A 126 5.17 3.04 -14.68
N LEU A 127 3.85 2.84 -14.69
CA LEU A 127 3.11 2.12 -15.74
C LEU A 127 1.84 2.89 -16.15
N PRO A 128 1.93 4.20 -16.47
CA PRO A 128 0.77 5.07 -16.64
C PRO A 128 -0.19 4.56 -17.72
N ASP A 129 0.32 4.16 -18.89
CA ASP A 129 -0.52 3.69 -20.01
C ASP A 129 -1.37 2.47 -19.65
N VAL A 130 -0.78 1.53 -18.91
CA VAL A 130 -1.46 0.30 -18.50
C VAL A 130 -2.48 0.60 -17.41
N VAL A 131 -2.09 1.38 -16.40
CA VAL A 131 -2.96 1.68 -15.26
C VAL A 131 -4.14 2.55 -15.68
N HIS A 132 -3.94 3.62 -16.44
CA HIS A 132 -5.05 4.44 -16.94
C HIS A 132 -6.00 3.64 -17.83
N GLY A 133 -5.47 2.73 -18.66
CA GLY A 133 -6.28 1.85 -19.50
C GLY A 133 -7.24 0.93 -18.73
N LEU A 134 -6.91 0.62 -17.48
CA LEU A 134 -7.66 -0.26 -16.57
C LEU A 134 -8.51 0.52 -15.55
N PHE A 135 -7.93 1.54 -14.92
CA PHE A 135 -8.50 2.26 -13.78
C PHE A 135 -9.53 3.31 -14.19
N ASP A 136 -9.27 4.10 -15.23
CA ASP A 136 -10.10 5.27 -15.57
C ASP A 136 -11.54 4.88 -15.96
N LYS A 137 -11.73 3.64 -16.40
CA LYS A 137 -13.05 3.08 -16.78
C LYS A 137 -13.90 2.65 -15.59
N ASN A 138 -13.32 2.55 -14.39
CA ASN A 138 -13.99 2.04 -13.20
C ASN A 138 -14.28 3.18 -12.20
N THR A 139 -15.51 3.69 -12.21
CA THR A 139 -15.95 4.80 -11.34
C THR A 139 -15.96 4.44 -9.85
N GLU A 140 -16.16 3.16 -9.52
CA GLU A 140 -16.12 2.68 -8.14
C GLU A 140 -14.68 2.73 -7.59
N TRP A 141 -13.71 2.27 -8.39
CA TRP A 141 -12.29 2.36 -8.04
C TRP A 141 -11.83 3.80 -7.86
N ASN A 142 -12.29 4.71 -8.73
CA ASN A 142 -12.03 6.14 -8.58
C ASN A 142 -12.53 6.67 -7.22
N SER A 143 -13.77 6.35 -6.86
CA SER A 143 -14.37 6.81 -5.59
C SER A 143 -13.69 6.20 -4.38
N LEU A 144 -13.33 4.91 -4.45
CA LEU A 144 -12.59 4.22 -3.39
C LEU A 144 -11.19 4.80 -3.22
N MET A 145 -10.45 5.01 -4.32
CA MET A 145 -9.12 5.60 -4.28
C MET A 145 -9.14 7.02 -3.72
N GLY A 146 -10.12 7.84 -4.10
CA GLY A 146 -10.29 9.18 -3.54
C GLY A 146 -10.45 9.17 -2.01
N TRP A 147 -11.24 8.21 -1.49
CA TRP A 147 -11.35 8.01 -0.04
C TRP A 147 -10.02 7.55 0.59
N CYS A 148 -9.30 6.62 -0.05
CA CYS A 148 -8.03 6.11 0.47
C CYS A 148 -6.92 7.19 0.50
N VAL A 149 -6.87 8.06 -0.51
CA VAL A 149 -5.97 9.22 -0.53
C VAL A 149 -6.30 10.19 0.60
N TRP A 150 -7.57 10.57 0.75
CA TRP A 150 -8.01 11.41 1.87
C TRP A 150 -7.63 10.80 3.22
N PHE A 151 -7.94 9.52 3.42
CA PHE A 151 -7.62 8.80 4.66
C PHE A 151 -6.13 8.86 4.97
N SER A 152 -5.30 8.62 3.96
CA SER A 152 -3.85 8.54 4.12
C SER A 152 -3.24 9.92 4.42
N ILE A 153 -3.74 11.00 3.81
CA ILE A 153 -3.34 12.38 4.13
C ILE A 153 -3.71 12.73 5.58
N GLU A 154 -4.93 12.40 5.99
CA GLU A 154 -5.42 12.71 7.32
C GLU A 154 -4.69 11.90 8.40
N SER A 155 -4.26 10.68 8.07
CA SER A 155 -3.51 9.81 8.98
C SER A 155 -2.12 10.33 9.37
N LYS A 156 -1.56 11.29 8.61
CA LYS A 156 -0.19 11.83 8.80
C LYS A 156 0.92 10.76 8.71
N VAL A 157 0.64 9.60 8.10
CA VAL A 157 1.64 8.52 7.90
C VAL A 157 2.78 8.97 6.99
N PHE A 158 2.47 9.81 6.00
CA PHE A 158 3.45 10.28 5.01
C PHE A 158 4.23 11.53 5.46
N ASP A 159 3.87 12.14 6.58
CA ASP A 159 4.55 13.33 7.11
C ASP A 159 5.94 12.97 7.68
N GLY A 160 6.93 13.84 7.47
CA GLY A 160 8.28 13.70 8.04
C GLY A 160 9.38 13.24 7.07
N GLY A 161 9.28 13.58 5.79
CA GLY A 161 10.26 13.24 4.74
C GLY A 161 9.83 12.10 3.81
N SER A 162 8.77 11.38 4.20
CA SER A 162 8.05 10.41 3.36
C SER A 162 7.12 11.07 2.34
N GLU A 163 7.01 12.41 2.32
CA GLU A 163 6.27 13.18 1.32
C GLU A 163 6.76 12.89 -0.11
N LYS A 164 8.05 12.57 -0.28
CA LYS A 164 8.62 12.12 -1.57
C LYS A 164 8.04 10.78 -2.06
N LEU A 165 7.36 10.03 -1.20
CA LEU A 165 6.69 8.76 -1.55
C LEU A 165 5.32 8.99 -2.19
N LEU A 166 4.71 10.16 -1.97
CA LEU A 166 3.51 10.63 -2.67
C LEU A 166 3.87 11.64 -3.78
N ASN A 167 4.95 11.41 -4.52
CA ASN A 167 5.20 12.17 -5.76
C ASN A 167 4.13 11.81 -6.81
N LEU A 168 2.89 12.22 -6.56
CA LEU A 168 1.80 12.31 -7.52
C LEU A 168 2.16 13.37 -8.57
#